data_AF-A0A9D7KFI6-F1
#
_entry.id   AF-A0A9D7KFI6-F1
#
_cell.length_a   1.000
_cell.length_b   1.000
_cell.length_c   1.000
_cell.angle_alpha   90.00
_cell.angle_beta   90.00
_cell.angle_gamma   90.00
#
_symmetry.space_group_name_H-M   'P 1'
#
loop_
_entity.id
_entity.type
_entity.pdbx_description
1 polymer ?
#
loop_
_entity_poly.entity_id
_entity_poly.type
_entity_poly.pdbx_seq_one_letter_code
_entity_poly.pdbx_strand_id
1 'polypeptide(L)'
;MNKLIPQRSSHIRSYVLRQGRISNAQQRCLDALLPIYGIPYLSQPLDLENVFGRSATKILEIGFGMGETTAAIAQSHPQNDYLALEVHTPGVGSLLKQIEELGLKNIRIIQHDAVEVLRDMLADNVLDGVHIFFPDPWHKTRHNKRRLIQPPFVAQLVMKIRPGGYIHVATDWQDYAEQVLAVLSSEKSLENTAADYAPRPAYRPLTKFEQRGLRLGHGVWDLVFKKR
;
A
#
# COMPACT_ATOMS: atom_id res chain seq x y z
N MET A 1 -5.03 29.51 -35.75
CA MET A 1 -4.25 29.17 -34.55
C MET A 1 -5.04 28.15 -33.74
N ASN A 2 -4.75 26.86 -33.92
CA ASN A 2 -5.44 25.78 -33.20
C ASN A 2 -4.93 25.71 -31.76
N LYS A 3 -5.83 25.94 -30.81
CA LYS A 3 -5.60 25.66 -29.38
C LYS A 3 -5.47 24.14 -29.19
N LEU A 4 -4.29 23.70 -28.76
CA LEU A 4 -4.06 22.35 -28.27
C LEU A 4 -4.96 22.11 -27.05
N ILE A 5 -5.93 21.21 -27.22
CA ILE A 5 -6.72 20.66 -26.12
C ILE A 5 -5.81 19.67 -25.38
N PRO A 6 -5.53 19.84 -24.08
CA PRO A 6 -4.71 18.89 -23.34
C PRO A 6 -5.45 17.55 -23.28
N GLN A 7 -4.81 16.49 -23.78
CA GLN A 7 -5.30 15.14 -23.61
C GLN A 7 -5.37 14.83 -22.11
N ARG A 8 -6.59 14.60 -21.61
CA ARG A 8 -6.78 14.03 -20.28
C ARG A 8 -6.34 12.57 -20.34
N SER A 9 -5.17 12.27 -19.78
CA SER A 9 -4.76 10.91 -19.48
C SER A 9 -5.87 10.23 -18.67
N SER A 10 -6.40 9.12 -19.19
CA SER A 10 -7.50 8.33 -18.62
C SER A 10 -7.04 7.44 -17.44
N HIS A 11 -5.92 7.76 -16.81
CA HIS A 11 -5.29 6.93 -15.79
C HIS A 11 -6.05 7.01 -14.45
N ILE A 12 -6.30 5.85 -13.83
CA ILE A 12 -6.80 5.77 -12.45
C ILE A 12 -5.64 6.18 -11.53
N ARG A 13 -5.80 7.28 -10.79
CA ARG A 13 -4.87 7.65 -9.71
C ARG A 13 -5.13 6.76 -8.50
N SER A 14 -4.08 6.32 -7.81
CA SER A 14 -4.25 5.50 -6.61
C SER A 14 -4.96 6.26 -5.47
N TYR A 15 -4.79 7.59 -5.44
CA TYR A 15 -5.42 8.47 -4.45
C TYR A 15 -5.59 9.91 -4.96
N VAL A 16 -6.54 10.67 -4.39
CA VAL A 16 -6.78 12.08 -4.71
C VAL A 16 -6.31 12.97 -3.55
N LEU A 17 -5.27 13.78 -3.79
CA LEU A 17 -4.72 14.68 -2.77
C LEU A 17 -5.75 15.73 -2.32
N ARG A 18 -6.07 15.72 -1.02
CA ARG A 18 -6.59 16.88 -0.29
C ARG A 18 -5.49 17.25 0.70
N GLN A 19 -4.85 18.41 0.53
CA GLN A 19 -3.76 18.80 1.43
C GLN A 19 -4.32 19.02 2.85
N GLY A 20 -4.05 18.07 3.75
CA GLY A 20 -4.23 18.26 5.19
C GLY A 20 -3.14 19.16 5.77
N ARG A 21 -3.41 19.75 6.94
CA ARG A 21 -2.42 20.57 7.66
C ARG A 21 -1.30 19.66 8.18
N ILE A 22 -0.05 19.98 7.86
CA ILE A 22 1.13 19.32 8.42
C ILE A 22 1.40 19.91 9.81
N SER A 23 1.62 19.06 10.81
CA SER A 23 2.06 19.50 12.14
C SER A 23 3.56 19.83 12.15
N ASN A 24 4.01 20.69 13.06
CA ASN A 24 5.43 21.03 13.18
C ASN A 24 6.32 19.80 13.41
N ALA A 25 5.83 18.82 14.16
CA ALA A 25 6.55 17.57 14.39
C ALA A 25 6.71 16.74 13.10
N GLN A 26 5.65 16.62 12.30
CA GLN A 26 5.72 15.94 10.99
C GLN A 26 6.66 16.67 10.04
N GLN A 27 6.62 18.00 10.00
CA GLN A 27 7.51 18.80 9.14
C GLN A 27 8.98 18.58 9.52
N ARG A 28 9.31 18.63 10.83
CA ARG A 28 10.67 18.33 11.31
C ARG A 28 11.16 16.95 10.86
N CYS A 29 10.31 15.93 10.99
CA CYS A 29 10.66 14.57 10.57
C CYS A 29 10.81 14.46 9.05
N LEU A 30 9.97 15.13 8.27
CA LEU A 30 10.13 15.21 6.81
C LEU A 30 11.49 15.79 6.43
N ASP A 31 11.83 16.96 6.98
CA ASP A 31 13.05 17.68 6.64
C ASP A 31 14.31 16.88 7.04
N ALA A 32 14.28 16.23 8.21
CA ALA A 32 15.43 15.51 8.74
C ALA A 32 15.58 14.08 8.21
N LEU A 33 14.48 13.37 7.97
CA LEU A 33 14.50 11.91 7.78
C LEU A 33 14.09 11.48 6.37
N LEU A 34 13.33 12.28 5.63
CA LEU A 34 13.02 11.94 4.24
C LEU A 34 14.28 11.81 3.35
N PRO A 35 15.36 12.60 3.53
CA PRO A 35 16.60 12.38 2.79
C PRO A 35 17.30 11.04 3.10
N ILE A 36 16.97 10.40 4.22
CA ILE A 36 17.61 9.16 4.71
C ILE A 36 16.74 7.93 4.38
N TYR A 37 15.44 8.03 4.61
CA TYR A 37 14.49 6.92 4.44
C TYR A 37 13.66 7.01 3.16
N GLY A 38 13.62 8.19 2.55
CA GLY A 38 12.91 8.45 1.30
C GLY A 38 13.69 8.00 0.09
N ILE A 39 12.98 7.47 -0.89
CA ILE A 39 13.49 7.15 -2.21
C ILE A 39 12.75 8.06 -3.19
N PRO A 40 13.44 8.95 -3.92
CA PRO A 40 12.80 9.77 -4.92
C PRO A 40 12.27 8.88 -6.06
N TYR A 41 11.10 9.24 -6.58
CA TYR A 41 10.59 8.59 -7.78
C TYR A 41 11.51 8.88 -8.97
N LEU A 42 11.86 7.82 -9.70
CA LEU A 42 12.61 7.87 -10.94
C LEU A 42 11.96 6.89 -11.91
N SER A 43 11.90 7.23 -13.20
CA SER A 43 11.34 6.32 -14.21
C SER A 43 12.36 5.25 -14.62
N GLN A 44 12.82 4.47 -13.65
CA GLN A 44 13.78 3.38 -13.83
C GLN A 44 13.65 2.34 -12.70
N PRO A 45 14.00 1.06 -12.97
CA PRO A 45 13.95 0.01 -11.96
C PRO A 45 14.84 0.29 -10.74
N LEU A 46 14.32 -0.07 -9.57
CA LEU A 46 14.97 0.04 -8.27
C LEU A 46 15.56 -1.31 -7.84
N ASP A 47 16.80 -1.31 -7.39
CA ASP A 47 17.43 -2.46 -6.73
C ASP A 47 17.10 -2.45 -5.22
N LEU A 48 16.14 -3.27 -4.82
CA LEU A 48 15.70 -3.36 -3.42
C LEU A 48 16.78 -3.93 -2.49
N GLU A 49 17.65 -4.80 -2.99
CA GLU A 49 18.72 -5.38 -2.17
C GLU A 49 19.73 -4.30 -1.79
N ASN A 50 20.11 -3.46 -2.77
CA ASN A 50 21.01 -2.33 -2.53
C ASN A 50 20.35 -1.26 -1.63
N VAL A 51 19.08 -0.93 -1.87
CA VAL A 51 18.32 0.05 -1.07
C VAL A 51 18.27 -0.30 0.42
N PHE A 52 18.06 -1.58 0.74
CA PHE A 52 18.01 -2.06 2.12
C PHE A 52 19.38 -2.53 2.64
N GLY A 53 20.37 -2.73 1.76
CA GLY A 53 21.70 -3.20 2.09
C GLY A 53 21.74 -4.66 2.56
N ARG A 54 20.71 -5.45 2.27
CA ARG A 54 20.60 -6.85 2.70
C ARG A 54 19.60 -7.66 1.89
N SER A 55 19.78 -8.99 1.95
CA SER A 55 18.81 -9.96 1.47
C SER A 55 17.84 -10.39 2.55
N ALA A 56 16.56 -10.13 2.28
CA ALA A 56 15.45 -10.31 3.20
C ALA A 56 14.13 -10.27 2.44
N THR A 57 13.07 -10.80 3.05
CA THR A 57 11.70 -10.71 2.55
C THR A 57 11.33 -9.26 2.22
N LYS A 58 10.89 -8.98 0.99
CA LYS A 58 10.50 -7.65 0.52
C LYS A 58 8.98 -7.52 0.47
N ILE A 59 8.42 -6.64 1.31
CA ILE A 59 6.99 -6.39 1.39
C ILE A 59 6.70 -4.97 0.90
N LEU A 60 5.75 -4.83 -0.01
CA LEU A 60 5.24 -3.53 -0.44
C LEU A 60 3.99 -3.17 0.37
N GLU A 61 3.92 -1.97 0.92
CA GLU A 61 2.69 -1.42 1.47
C GLU A 61 2.20 -0.24 0.64
N ILE A 62 0.95 -0.30 0.17
CA ILE A 62 0.35 0.73 -0.69
C ILE A 62 -0.70 1.51 0.09
N GLY A 63 -0.48 2.82 0.22
CA GLY A 63 -1.40 3.73 0.90
C GLY A 63 -1.36 3.55 2.42
N PHE A 64 -0.16 3.63 3.01
CA PHE A 64 0.02 3.40 4.45
C PHE A 64 -0.64 4.46 5.36
N GLY A 65 -1.16 5.56 4.80
CA GLY A 65 -1.87 6.59 5.55
C GLY A 65 -0.95 7.25 6.59
N MET A 66 -1.29 7.11 7.88
CA MET A 66 -0.48 7.68 8.97
C MET A 66 0.67 6.77 9.44
N GLY A 67 0.79 5.56 8.89
CA GLY A 67 1.93 4.67 9.10
C GLY A 67 1.97 3.89 10.41
N GLU A 68 0.96 4.02 11.29
CA GLU A 68 0.91 3.29 12.57
C GLU A 68 0.96 1.77 12.38
N THR A 69 0.15 1.27 11.45
CA THR A 69 0.11 -0.16 11.10
C THR A 69 1.43 -0.63 10.51
N THR A 70 1.96 0.09 9.51
CA THR A 70 3.27 -0.17 8.90
C THR A 70 4.38 -0.28 9.93
N ALA A 71 4.48 0.71 10.82
CA ALA A 71 5.51 0.77 11.84
C ALA A 71 5.41 -0.42 12.82
N ALA A 72 4.19 -0.77 13.26
CA ALA A 72 3.97 -1.91 14.15
C ALA A 72 4.30 -3.25 13.47
N ILE A 73 3.94 -3.43 12.19
CA ILE A 73 4.30 -4.62 11.41
C ILE A 73 5.82 -4.73 11.26
N ALA A 74 6.48 -3.64 10.87
CA ALA A 74 7.92 -3.61 10.67
C ALA A 74 8.71 -3.84 11.96
N GLN A 75 8.23 -3.28 13.08
CA GLN A 75 8.82 -3.49 14.41
C GLN A 75 8.72 -4.95 14.86
N SER A 76 7.56 -5.60 14.64
CA SER A 76 7.34 -6.99 15.04
C SER A 76 8.04 -8.01 14.13
N HIS A 77 8.45 -7.59 12.93
CA HIS A 77 9.12 -8.45 11.94
C HIS A 77 10.40 -7.78 11.40
N PRO A 78 11.43 -7.57 12.22
CA PRO A 78 12.66 -6.88 11.83
C PRO A 78 13.48 -7.63 10.77
N GLN A 79 13.18 -8.92 10.54
CA GLN A 79 13.78 -9.75 9.49
C GLN A 79 13.25 -9.43 8.09
N ASN A 80 12.11 -8.73 7.96
CA ASN A 80 11.54 -8.32 6.69
C ASN A 80 11.87 -6.85 6.39
N ASP A 81 11.86 -6.48 5.12
CA ASP A 81 11.98 -5.10 4.63
C ASP A 81 10.66 -4.61 4.01
N TYR A 82 10.31 -3.36 4.27
CA TYR A 82 9.05 -2.74 3.86
C TYR A 82 9.29 -1.53 2.97
N LEU A 83 8.86 -1.63 1.71
CA LEU A 83 8.75 -0.48 0.82
C LEU A 83 7.35 0.11 0.97
N ALA A 84 7.25 1.31 1.51
CA ALA A 84 5.99 1.95 1.87
C ALA A 84 5.68 3.08 0.88
N LEU A 85 4.51 3.04 0.24
CA LEU A 85 4.04 4.03 -0.72
C LEU A 85 2.90 4.86 -0.15
N GLU A 86 3.01 6.18 -0.23
CA GLU A 86 1.95 7.11 0.16
C GLU A 86 2.10 8.42 -0.62
N VAL A 87 1.01 9.04 -1.05
CA VAL A 87 1.06 10.34 -1.75
C VAL A 87 0.92 11.51 -0.77
N HIS A 88 0.26 11.30 0.37
CA HIS A 88 -0.12 12.33 1.32
C HIS A 88 1.04 12.69 2.27
N THR A 89 1.60 13.88 2.10
CA THR A 89 2.76 14.38 2.87
C THR A 89 2.61 14.28 4.40
N PRO A 90 1.47 14.63 5.03
CA PRO A 90 1.30 14.43 6.48
C PRO A 90 1.46 12.97 6.92
N GLY A 91 1.01 12.02 6.08
CA GLY A 91 1.15 10.59 6.32
C GLY A 91 2.62 10.16 6.31
N VAL A 92 3.37 10.60 5.29
CA VAL A 92 4.82 10.38 5.20
C VAL A 92 5.55 10.92 6.43
N GLY A 93 5.26 12.16 6.84
CA GLY A 93 5.86 12.74 8.05
C GLY A 93 5.49 11.99 9.34
N SER A 94 4.29 11.42 9.39
CA SER A 94 3.84 10.57 10.51
C SER A 94 4.62 9.26 10.58
N LEU A 95 4.80 8.57 9.46
CA LEU A 95 5.58 7.33 9.41
C LEU A 95 7.07 7.59 9.71
N LEU A 96 7.66 8.67 9.18
CA LEU A 96 9.03 9.06 9.51
C LEU A 96 9.22 9.32 11.00
N LYS A 97 8.24 9.95 11.66
CA LYS A 97 8.25 10.12 13.10
C LYS A 97 8.25 8.77 13.84
N GLN A 98 7.40 7.83 13.43
CA GLN A 98 7.38 6.48 14.01
C GLN A 98 8.71 5.74 13.79
N ILE A 99 9.32 5.89 12.61
CA ILE A 99 10.64 5.32 12.30
C ILE A 99 11.70 5.84 13.28
N GLU A 100 11.73 7.15 13.54
CA GLU A 100 12.64 7.78 14.51
C GLU A 100 12.38 7.29 15.94
N GLU A 101 11.12 7.33 16.39
CA GLU A 101 10.74 6.97 17.76
C GLU A 101 10.99 5.50 18.08
N LEU A 102 10.79 4.60 17.11
CA LEU A 102 10.93 3.15 17.29
C LEU A 102 12.29 2.62 16.81
N GLY A 103 13.16 3.48 16.25
CA GLY A 103 14.49 3.10 15.74
C GLY A 103 14.44 2.10 14.58
N LEU A 104 13.42 2.19 13.72
CA LEU A 104 13.21 1.23 12.62
C LEU A 104 14.23 1.45 11.51
N LYS A 105 14.79 0.36 10.98
CA LYS A 105 15.79 0.40 9.90
C LYS A 105 15.32 -0.28 8.61
N ASN A 106 14.25 -1.05 8.71
CA ASN A 106 13.71 -1.93 7.70
C ASN A 106 12.51 -1.34 6.94
N ILE A 107 12.38 0.00 6.92
CA ILE A 107 11.38 0.71 6.12
C ILE A 107 12.09 1.66 5.15
N ARG A 108 11.58 1.76 3.93
CA ARG A 108 11.87 2.85 2.98
C ARG A 108 10.57 3.40 2.43
N ILE A 109 10.55 4.70 2.14
CA ILE A 109 9.34 5.40 1.71
C ILE A 109 9.52 5.94 0.30
N ILE A 110 8.55 5.71 -0.58
CA ILE A 110 8.42 6.47 -1.82
C ILE A 110 7.15 7.31 -1.71
N GLN A 111 7.30 8.63 -1.74
CA GLN A 111 6.16 9.53 -1.77
C GLN A 111 5.68 9.75 -3.20
N HIS A 112 4.95 8.78 -3.77
CA HIS A 112 4.49 8.84 -5.16
C HIS A 112 3.25 7.96 -5.41
N ASP A 113 2.58 8.15 -6.56
CA ASP A 113 1.47 7.30 -7.00
C ASP A 113 1.95 5.86 -7.18
N ALA A 114 1.21 4.92 -6.58
CA ALA A 114 1.60 3.51 -6.53
C ALA A 114 1.54 2.82 -7.90
N VAL A 115 0.65 3.26 -8.80
CA VAL A 115 0.56 2.69 -10.14
C VAL A 115 1.81 3.05 -10.95
N GLU A 116 2.30 4.27 -10.80
CA GLU A 116 3.53 4.71 -11.46
C GLU A 116 4.78 4.03 -10.89
N VAL A 117 4.86 3.87 -9.56
CA VAL A 117 5.96 3.13 -8.93
C VAL A 117 5.99 1.66 -9.36
N LEU A 118 4.83 0.99 -9.40
CA LEU A 118 4.73 -0.40 -9.88
C LEU A 118 5.17 -0.52 -11.34
N ARG A 119 4.73 0.41 -12.20
CA ARG A 119 5.04 0.40 -13.63
C ARG A 119 6.53 0.63 -13.90
N ASP A 120 7.12 1.61 -13.25
CA ASP A 120 8.42 2.16 -13.67
C ASP A 120 9.58 1.76 -12.78
N MET A 121 9.33 1.51 -11.48
CA MET A 121 10.40 1.30 -10.49
C MET A 121 10.53 -0.13 -10.01
N LEU A 122 9.50 -0.96 -10.12
CA LEU A 122 9.58 -2.34 -9.64
C LEU A 122 9.77 -3.32 -10.80
N ALA A 123 10.86 -4.08 -10.75
CA ALA A 123 11.06 -5.22 -11.63
C ALA A 123 10.07 -6.36 -11.29
N ASP A 124 9.93 -7.31 -12.20
CA ASP A 124 9.03 -8.44 -11.99
C ASP A 124 9.59 -9.42 -10.96
N ASN A 125 8.69 -10.08 -10.22
CA ASN A 125 9.01 -11.10 -9.19
C ASN A 125 9.97 -10.64 -8.06
N VAL A 126 10.04 -9.34 -7.75
CA VAL A 126 10.92 -8.82 -6.68
C VAL A 126 10.28 -8.86 -5.28
N LEU A 127 8.95 -8.84 -5.20
CA LEU A 127 8.19 -8.77 -3.94
C LEU A 127 7.82 -10.15 -3.41
N ASP A 128 7.85 -10.32 -2.09
CA ASP A 128 7.32 -11.48 -1.36
C ASP A 128 5.86 -11.27 -0.93
N GLY A 129 5.47 -10.01 -0.71
CA GLY A 129 4.17 -9.68 -0.16
C GLY A 129 3.73 -8.26 -0.53
N VAL A 130 2.42 -8.06 -0.59
CA VAL A 130 1.82 -6.74 -0.78
C VAL A 130 0.71 -6.54 0.25
N HIS A 131 0.74 -5.40 0.93
CA HIS A 131 -0.29 -4.95 1.87
C HIS A 131 -1.04 -3.76 1.27
N ILE A 132 -2.37 -3.83 1.28
CA ILE A 132 -3.27 -2.73 0.88
C ILE A 132 -4.39 -2.63 1.91
N PHE A 133 -4.18 -1.82 2.94
CA PHE A 133 -5.10 -1.74 4.07
C PHE A 133 -5.97 -0.48 3.98
N PHE A 134 -7.27 -0.69 4.06
CA PHE A 134 -8.30 0.35 4.04
C PHE A 134 -8.17 1.34 2.88
N PRO A 135 -7.98 0.87 1.61
CA PRO A 135 -7.97 1.77 0.46
C PRO A 135 -9.31 2.50 0.35
N ASP A 136 -9.32 3.72 -0.21
CA ASP A 136 -10.54 4.53 -0.31
C ASP A 136 -11.69 3.72 -0.96
N PRO A 137 -12.77 3.47 -0.21
CA PRO A 137 -13.85 2.59 -0.65
C PRO A 137 -14.78 3.22 -1.68
N TRP A 138 -14.72 4.55 -1.84
CA TRP A 138 -15.57 5.32 -2.77
C TRP A 138 -17.05 4.91 -2.68
N HIS A 139 -17.68 5.08 -1.51
CA HIS A 139 -19.04 4.55 -1.19
C HIS A 139 -20.15 4.82 -2.21
N LYS A 140 -20.03 5.86 -3.05
CA LYS A 140 -21.03 6.19 -4.06
C LYS A 140 -20.77 5.34 -5.31
N THR A 141 -21.73 4.55 -5.75
CA THR A 141 -21.63 3.65 -6.93
C THR A 141 -21.00 4.31 -8.16
N ARG A 142 -21.36 5.58 -8.45
CA ARG A 142 -20.79 6.37 -9.56
C ARG A 142 -19.27 6.59 -9.47
N HIS A 143 -18.66 6.36 -8.32
CA HIS A 143 -17.23 6.49 -8.05
C HIS A 143 -16.52 5.15 -7.95
N ASN A 144 -17.21 3.99 -8.06
CA ASN A 144 -16.57 2.67 -7.92
C ASN A 144 -15.40 2.47 -8.90
N LYS A 145 -15.45 3.10 -10.09
CA LYS A 145 -14.33 3.09 -11.07
C LYS A 145 -13.04 3.75 -10.56
N ARG A 146 -13.08 4.44 -9.42
CA ARG A 146 -11.93 5.07 -8.76
C ARG A 146 -11.31 4.20 -7.67
N ARG A 147 -11.97 3.09 -7.29
CA ARG A 147 -11.40 2.10 -6.37
C ARG A 147 -10.11 1.57 -6.97
N LEU A 148 -9.07 1.46 -6.14
CA LEU A 148 -7.74 1.00 -6.54
C LEU A 148 -7.76 -0.45 -7.04
N ILE A 149 -8.48 -1.33 -6.34
CA ILE A 149 -8.52 -2.76 -6.69
C ILE A 149 -9.43 -2.96 -7.90
N GLN A 150 -8.79 -2.97 -9.08
CA GLN A 150 -9.38 -3.21 -10.39
C GLN A 150 -8.53 -4.22 -11.15
N PRO A 151 -9.09 -4.96 -12.12
CA PRO A 151 -8.36 -5.98 -12.86
C PRO A 151 -7.02 -5.50 -13.47
N PRO A 152 -6.93 -4.32 -14.12
CA PRO A 152 -5.65 -3.86 -14.68
C PRO A 152 -4.57 -3.59 -13.63
N PHE A 153 -4.96 -3.06 -12.47
CA PHE A 153 -4.04 -2.80 -11.36
C PHE A 153 -3.55 -4.10 -10.74
N VAL A 154 -4.45 -5.06 -10.49
CA VAL A 154 -4.09 -6.38 -9.94
C VAL A 154 -3.18 -7.14 -10.90
N ALA A 155 -3.45 -7.13 -12.20
CA ALA A 155 -2.58 -7.75 -13.20
C ALA A 155 -1.16 -7.18 -13.16
N GLN A 156 -1.01 -5.84 -13.08
CA GLN A 156 0.31 -5.21 -12.93
C GLN A 156 0.99 -5.57 -11.61
N LEU A 157 0.23 -5.57 -10.50
CA LEU A 157 0.75 -5.87 -9.18
C LEU A 157 1.29 -7.30 -9.08
N VAL A 158 0.54 -8.28 -9.61
CA VAL A 158 0.91 -9.70 -9.56
C VAL A 158 2.20 -9.99 -10.32
N MET A 159 2.51 -9.25 -11.40
CA MET A 159 3.79 -9.38 -12.10
C MET A 159 4.98 -9.07 -11.19
N LYS A 160 4.81 -8.20 -10.19
CA LYS A 160 5.88 -7.78 -9.28
C LYS A 160 6.10 -8.75 -8.12
N ILE A 161 5.17 -9.64 -7.86
CA ILE A 161 5.21 -10.62 -6.77
C ILE A 161 5.87 -11.91 -7.28
N ARG A 162 6.75 -12.54 -6.50
CA ARG A 162 7.32 -13.85 -6.85
C ARG A 162 6.29 -14.98 -6.68
N PRO A 163 6.41 -16.11 -7.40
CA PRO A 163 5.61 -17.30 -7.09
C PRO A 163 5.71 -17.67 -5.61
N GLY A 164 4.59 -17.99 -4.99
CA GLY A 164 4.47 -18.24 -3.54
C GLY A 164 4.32 -16.98 -2.67
N GLY A 165 4.55 -15.78 -3.22
CA GLY A 165 4.28 -14.51 -2.55
C GLY A 165 2.79 -14.22 -2.40
N TYR A 166 2.41 -13.13 -1.72
CA TYR A 166 1.01 -12.87 -1.37
C TYR A 166 0.54 -11.43 -1.61
N ILE A 167 -0.77 -11.28 -1.76
CA ILE A 167 -1.50 -10.01 -1.68
C ILE A 167 -2.42 -10.09 -0.47
N HIS A 168 -2.38 -9.08 0.38
CA HIS A 168 -3.29 -8.91 1.51
C HIS A 168 -3.99 -7.57 1.41
N VAL A 169 -5.29 -7.62 1.13
CA VAL A 169 -6.18 -6.45 1.15
C VAL A 169 -7.05 -6.51 2.41
N ALA A 170 -7.22 -5.39 3.10
CA ALA A 170 -8.19 -5.27 4.18
C ALA A 170 -9.12 -4.08 3.92
N THR A 171 -10.42 -4.23 4.20
CA THR A 171 -11.39 -3.13 4.12
C THR A 171 -12.50 -3.31 5.15
N ASP A 172 -13.09 -2.21 5.58
CA ASP A 172 -14.25 -2.13 6.47
C ASP A 172 -15.56 -1.84 5.72
N TRP A 173 -15.54 -1.88 4.38
CA TRP A 173 -16.70 -1.66 3.53
C TRP A 173 -17.07 -2.93 2.75
N GLN A 174 -18.21 -3.53 3.08
CA GLN A 174 -18.64 -4.82 2.51
C GLN A 174 -18.70 -4.80 0.97
N ASP A 175 -19.35 -3.80 0.35
CA ASP A 175 -19.43 -3.74 -1.12
C ASP A 175 -18.05 -3.59 -1.80
N TYR A 176 -17.04 -3.13 -1.05
CA TYR A 176 -15.68 -3.09 -1.57
C TYR A 176 -15.01 -4.46 -1.36
N ALA A 177 -15.19 -5.09 -0.20
CA ALA A 177 -14.72 -6.45 0.05
C ALA A 177 -15.20 -7.44 -1.01
N GLU A 178 -16.48 -7.39 -1.38
CA GLU A 178 -17.07 -8.21 -2.44
C GLU A 178 -16.44 -7.94 -3.81
N GLN A 179 -16.18 -6.67 -4.15
CA GLN A 179 -15.47 -6.32 -5.39
C GLN A 179 -14.02 -6.82 -5.36
N VAL A 180 -13.30 -6.66 -4.25
CA VAL A 180 -11.92 -7.15 -4.11
C VAL A 180 -11.89 -8.66 -4.28
N LEU A 181 -12.81 -9.39 -3.64
CA LEU A 181 -12.93 -10.84 -3.77
C LEU A 181 -13.15 -11.24 -5.22
N ALA A 182 -14.10 -10.60 -5.91
CA ALA A 182 -14.39 -10.88 -7.31
C ALA A 182 -13.20 -10.60 -8.24
N VAL A 183 -12.50 -9.47 -8.06
CA VAL A 183 -11.34 -9.09 -8.88
C VAL A 183 -10.18 -10.05 -8.64
N LEU A 184 -9.82 -10.34 -7.39
CA LEU A 184 -8.70 -11.23 -7.07
C LEU A 184 -8.99 -12.68 -7.47
N SER A 185 -10.22 -13.16 -7.29
CA SER A 185 -10.62 -14.52 -7.71
C SER A 185 -10.65 -14.71 -9.23
N SER A 186 -10.81 -13.63 -9.99
CA SER A 186 -10.79 -13.66 -11.45
C SER A 186 -9.37 -13.69 -12.03
N GLU A 187 -8.34 -13.39 -11.22
CA GLU A 187 -6.95 -13.42 -11.62
C GLU A 187 -6.40 -14.84 -11.49
N LYS A 188 -6.13 -15.49 -12.63
CA LYS A 188 -5.78 -16.93 -12.72
C LYS A 188 -4.47 -17.30 -12.02
N SER A 189 -3.56 -16.33 -11.90
CA SER A 189 -2.28 -16.52 -11.25
C SER A 189 -2.36 -16.42 -9.72
N LEU A 190 -3.53 -16.09 -9.17
CA LEU A 190 -3.77 -16.04 -7.74
C LEU A 190 -4.59 -17.23 -7.25
N GLU A 191 -4.41 -17.57 -5.98
CA GLU A 191 -5.20 -18.54 -5.25
C GLU A 191 -5.63 -17.95 -3.91
N ASN A 192 -6.92 -18.02 -3.60
CA ASN A 192 -7.44 -17.58 -2.31
C ASN A 192 -6.94 -18.52 -1.21
N THR A 193 -6.50 -17.96 -0.09
CA THR A 193 -6.07 -18.74 1.08
C THR A 193 -7.22 -19.14 2.00
N ALA A 194 -8.43 -18.64 1.74
CA ALA A 194 -9.66 -18.97 2.45
C ALA A 194 -10.79 -19.27 1.45
N ALA A 195 -11.94 -19.75 1.95
CA ALA A 195 -13.13 -19.96 1.12
C ALA A 195 -13.62 -18.63 0.51
N ASP A 196 -13.81 -17.62 1.37
CA ASP A 196 -14.16 -16.26 0.98
C ASP A 196 -13.13 -15.28 1.56
N TYR A 197 -13.34 -14.89 2.82
CA TYR A 197 -12.50 -13.94 3.55
C TYR A 197 -11.61 -14.69 4.55
N ALA A 198 -10.34 -14.28 4.62
CA ALA A 198 -9.39 -14.85 5.56
C ALA A 198 -9.66 -14.32 6.99
N PRO A 199 -9.32 -15.08 8.04
CA PRO A 199 -9.19 -14.51 9.37
C PRO A 199 -8.07 -13.46 9.37
N ARG A 200 -8.20 -12.40 10.19
CA ARG A 200 -7.15 -11.40 10.36
C ARG A 200 -5.80 -12.07 10.70
N PRO A 201 -4.78 -11.97 9.84
CA PRO A 201 -3.48 -12.56 10.12
C PRO A 201 -2.83 -11.95 11.36
N ALA A 202 -2.03 -12.75 12.08
CA ALA A 202 -1.36 -12.30 13.31
C ALA A 202 -0.45 -11.07 13.10
N TYR A 203 0.13 -10.93 11.90
CA TYR A 203 0.99 -9.79 11.59
C TYR A 203 0.20 -8.47 11.44
N ARG A 204 -1.07 -8.49 11.03
CA ARG A 204 -1.85 -7.25 10.86
C ARG A 204 -2.39 -6.81 12.21
N PRO A 205 -1.88 -5.73 12.83
CA PRO A 205 -2.34 -5.29 14.15
C PRO A 205 -3.82 -4.90 14.11
N LEU A 206 -4.51 -5.10 15.23
CA LEU A 206 -5.86 -4.56 15.42
C LEU A 206 -5.72 -3.09 15.80
N THR A 207 -6.11 -2.19 14.89
CA THR A 207 -6.03 -0.75 15.16
C THR A 207 -7.12 -0.29 16.13
N LYS A 208 -6.90 0.86 16.80
CA LYS A 208 -7.93 1.47 17.65
C LYS A 208 -9.19 1.81 16.85
N PHE A 209 -9.04 2.19 15.58
CA PHE A 209 -10.14 2.48 14.67
C PHE A 209 -10.98 1.24 14.38
N GLU A 210 -10.33 0.13 14.03
CA GLU A 210 -11.02 -1.14 13.83
C GLU A 210 -11.69 -1.64 15.10
N GLN A 211 -11.02 -1.56 16.25
CA GLN A 211 -11.61 -1.98 17.52
C GLN A 211 -12.87 -1.16 17.84
N ARG A 212 -12.88 0.13 17.54
CA ARG A 212 -14.06 0.98 17.66
C ARG A 212 -15.15 0.59 16.65
N GLY A 213 -14.78 0.33 15.40
CA GLY A 213 -15.70 -0.10 14.35
C GLY A 213 -16.41 -1.41 14.69
N LEU A 214 -15.66 -2.40 15.15
CA LEU A 214 -16.18 -3.71 15.58
C LEU A 214 -17.16 -3.57 16.75
N ARG A 215 -16.89 -2.69 17.73
CA ARG A 215 -17.83 -2.41 18.83
C ARG A 215 -19.14 -1.79 18.36
N LEU A 216 -19.12 -1.08 17.23
CA LEU A 216 -20.29 -0.47 16.60
C LEU A 216 -20.98 -1.40 15.59
N GLY A 217 -20.53 -2.65 15.46
CA GLY A 217 -21.08 -3.64 14.54
C GLY A 217 -20.57 -3.53 13.10
N HIS A 218 -19.54 -2.73 12.84
CA HIS A 218 -18.89 -2.70 11.53
C HIS A 218 -17.97 -3.90 11.36
N GLY A 219 -18.06 -4.57 10.21
CA GLY A 219 -17.17 -5.66 9.84
C GLY A 219 -15.82 -5.16 9.32
N VAL A 220 -14.82 -6.04 9.36
CA VAL A 220 -13.56 -5.88 8.62
C VAL A 220 -13.33 -7.18 7.87
N TRP A 221 -13.03 -7.05 6.58
CA TRP A 221 -12.79 -8.18 5.69
C TRP A 221 -11.33 -8.18 5.28
N ASP A 222 -10.66 -9.29 5.59
CA ASP A 222 -9.29 -9.58 5.16
C ASP A 222 -9.36 -10.53 3.96
N LEU A 223 -8.67 -10.18 2.87
CA LEU A 223 -8.55 -10.99 1.67
C LEU A 223 -7.08 -11.28 1.44
N VAL A 224 -6.69 -12.55 1.57
CA VAL A 224 -5.30 -12.98 1.40
C VAL A 224 -5.23 -13.99 0.26
N PHE A 225 -4.51 -13.62 -0.79
CA PHE A 225 -4.30 -14.44 -1.98
C PHE A 225 -2.81 -14.72 -2.15
N LYS A 226 -2.45 -15.93 -2.56
CA LYS A 226 -1.08 -16.30 -2.93
C LYS A 226 -0.93 -16.33 -4.44
N LYS A 227 0.23 -15.89 -4.94
CA LYS A 227 0.62 -16.08 -6.33
C LYS A 227 1.08 -17.53 -6.52
N ARG A 228 0.56 -18.20 -7.55
CA ARG A 228 0.94 -19.55 -7.97
C ARG A 228 2.34 -19.57 -8.57
#